data_AF-A0A9X4ANY6-F1
#
_entry.id   AF-A0A9X4ANY6-F1
#
_cell.length_a   1.000
_cell.length_b   1.000
_cell.length_c   1.000
_cell.angle_alpha   90.00
_cell.angle_beta   90.00
_cell.angle_gamma   90.00
#
_symmetry.space_group_name_H-M   'P 1'
#
loop_
_entity.id
_entity.type
_entity.pdbx_description
1 polymer ?
#
loop_
_entity_poly.entity_id
_entity_poly.type
_entity_poly.pdbx_seq_one_letter_code
_entity_poly.pdbx_strand_id
1 'polypeptide(L)'
;MGRLKHGRKLEGEELAFVKAHGKLLVESLKPCRNFAEAVEDFRKLEAEFVERAGDDEFDVTETRRRIAETILLLAQDKHPPFEACRDAWNDLVRLGFSGIDIECNTSWRYADCCAYDERPDEGLAVLEPLLAKLERQFQDARGAGAEYPAHFYEHEIEQLANLRDALLAQKRGEVVPWLETRRADEAQQSTPPTPEEEQEDALWDEFASARRAVYNTFAKSKGRSFADVAADYRRVEAEFTARAGEGKAFEECVRDMRAATAESIFMAAEMLGAPFAAWREGWDALVRSGFISDGKGWVHRGMYVEICLASNEPEAGLAVVEPWIAEIEGQLQEPKKPLQPPGHTRAELGRKLEELHELRDKLMAKRRGGEPST
;
A
#
# COMPACT_ATOMS: atom_id res chain seq x y z
N MET A 1 -3.05 7.33 -6.73
CA MET A 1 -4.05 7.50 -7.82
C MET A 1 -5.34 8.03 -7.20
N GLY A 2 -5.56 9.35 -7.29
CA GLY A 2 -6.66 10.03 -6.62
C GLY A 2 -8.01 9.82 -7.30
N ARG A 3 -9.04 9.45 -6.52
CA ARG A 3 -10.43 9.65 -6.93
C ARG A 3 -10.76 11.13 -6.76
N LEU A 4 -10.88 11.86 -7.86
CA LEU A 4 -11.51 13.19 -7.82
C LEU A 4 -12.95 13.02 -7.32
N LYS A 5 -13.33 13.80 -6.30
CA LYS A 5 -14.61 13.72 -5.56
C LYS A 5 -15.89 13.94 -6.40
N HIS A 6 -15.79 14.06 -7.72
CA HIS A 6 -16.93 14.23 -8.61
C HIS A 6 -16.71 13.32 -9.82
N GLY A 7 -17.69 12.47 -10.15
CA GLY A 7 -17.65 11.49 -11.25
C GLY A 7 -17.60 12.08 -12.66
N ARG A 8 -16.78 13.12 -12.87
CA ARG A 8 -16.43 13.66 -14.17
C ARG A 8 -15.50 12.63 -14.84
N LYS A 9 -15.88 12.18 -16.04
CA LYS A 9 -14.98 11.37 -16.86
C LYS A 9 -13.78 12.25 -17.24
N LEU A 10 -12.58 11.73 -17.02
CA LEU A 10 -11.36 12.31 -17.56
C LEU A 10 -11.44 12.18 -19.09
N GLU A 11 -11.42 13.30 -19.79
CA GLU A 11 -11.51 13.37 -21.25
C GLU A 11 -10.38 14.26 -21.80
N GLY A 12 -10.00 14.06 -23.07
CA GLY A 12 -8.99 14.88 -23.74
C GLY A 12 -7.59 14.79 -23.14
N GLU A 13 -6.94 15.95 -22.99
CA GLU A 13 -5.54 16.09 -22.57
C GLU A 13 -5.30 15.61 -21.13
N GLU A 14 -6.26 15.80 -20.22
CA GLU A 14 -6.12 15.33 -18.83
C GLU A 14 -5.99 13.80 -18.79
N LEU A 15 -6.78 13.08 -19.59
CA LEU A 15 -6.67 11.63 -19.70
C LEU A 15 -5.34 11.19 -20.34
N ALA A 16 -4.84 11.95 -21.32
CA ALA A 16 -3.56 11.69 -21.95
C ALA A 16 -2.41 11.84 -20.95
N PHE A 17 -2.42 12.93 -20.17
CA PHE A 17 -1.45 13.19 -19.10
C PHE A 17 -1.48 12.07 -18.07
N VAL A 18 -2.66 11.74 -17.52
CA VAL A 18 -2.80 10.70 -16.47
C VAL A 18 -2.29 9.35 -16.96
N LYS A 19 -2.55 8.98 -18.23
CA LYS A 19 -2.04 7.72 -18.81
C LYS A 19 -0.53 7.73 -18.98
N ALA A 20 0.03 8.81 -19.53
CA ALA A 20 1.47 8.93 -19.75
C ALA A 20 2.23 8.97 -18.41
N HIS A 21 1.75 9.77 -17.47
CA HIS A 21 2.25 9.88 -16.10
C HIS A 21 2.21 8.54 -15.37
N GLY A 22 1.07 7.86 -15.36
CA GLY A 22 0.92 6.56 -14.69
C GLY A 22 1.82 5.48 -15.28
N LYS A 23 1.94 5.42 -16.61
CA LYS A 23 2.87 4.51 -17.28
C LYS A 23 4.32 4.80 -16.88
N LEU A 24 4.72 6.07 -16.88
CA LEU A 24 6.08 6.46 -16.53
C LEU A 24 6.38 6.17 -15.05
N LEU A 25 5.42 6.40 -14.14
CA LEU A 25 5.57 6.07 -12.73
C LEU A 25 5.85 4.58 -12.51
N VAL A 26 5.08 3.70 -13.16
CA VAL A 26 5.30 2.25 -13.09
C VAL A 26 6.70 1.86 -13.57
N GLU A 27 7.18 2.47 -14.65
CA GLU A 27 8.53 2.24 -15.16
C GLU A 27 9.61 2.77 -14.21
N SER A 28 9.41 3.94 -13.61
CA SER A 28 10.34 4.60 -12.68
C SER A 28 10.45 3.90 -11.33
N LEU A 29 9.41 3.18 -10.90
CA LEU A 29 9.45 2.38 -9.66
C LEU A 29 10.21 1.06 -9.83
N LYS A 30 10.65 0.68 -11.04
CA LYS A 30 11.46 -0.53 -11.22
C LYS A 30 12.80 -0.43 -10.46
N PRO A 31 13.27 -1.51 -9.81
CA PRO A 31 14.52 -1.47 -9.03
C PRO A 31 15.77 -1.08 -9.85
N CYS A 32 15.83 -1.48 -11.13
CA CYS A 32 16.97 -1.20 -12.00
C CYS A 32 17.07 0.25 -12.46
N ARG A 33 16.06 1.08 -12.20
CA ARG A 33 15.99 2.46 -12.67
C ARG A 33 16.39 3.41 -11.56
N ASN A 34 17.37 4.28 -11.83
CA ASN A 34 17.84 5.22 -10.83
C ASN A 34 17.00 6.50 -10.78
N PHE A 35 17.11 7.24 -9.68
CA PHE A 35 16.36 8.47 -9.45
C PHE A 35 16.59 9.54 -10.53
N ALA A 36 17.83 9.76 -10.96
CA ALA A 36 18.16 10.81 -11.93
C ALA A 36 17.50 10.57 -13.30
N GLU A 37 17.54 9.33 -13.78
CA GLU A 37 16.85 8.92 -15.01
C GLU A 37 15.32 9.07 -14.91
N ALA A 38 14.75 8.81 -13.74
CA ALA A 38 13.32 8.99 -13.52
C ALA A 38 12.94 10.48 -13.52
N VAL A 39 13.73 11.33 -12.84
CA VAL A 39 13.53 12.79 -12.85
C VAL A 39 13.61 13.36 -14.26
N GLU A 40 14.61 12.95 -15.04
CA GLU A 40 14.76 13.44 -16.42
C GLU A 40 13.53 13.16 -17.27
N ASP A 41 12.99 11.94 -17.21
CA ASP A 41 11.80 11.57 -17.97
C ASP A 41 10.55 12.32 -17.49
N PHE A 42 10.40 12.51 -16.18
CA PHE A 42 9.27 13.29 -15.64
C PHE A 42 9.37 14.77 -16.02
N ARG A 43 10.58 15.35 -16.10
CA ARG A 43 10.77 16.72 -16.60
C ARG A 43 10.53 16.85 -18.10
N LYS A 44 10.84 15.83 -18.90
CA LYS A 44 10.45 15.79 -20.32
C LYS A 44 8.93 15.74 -20.48
N LEU A 45 8.27 14.91 -19.66
CA LEU A 45 6.80 14.81 -19.64
C LEU A 45 6.17 16.14 -19.21
N GLU A 46 6.73 16.82 -18.20
CA GLU A 46 6.31 18.15 -17.78
C GLU A 46 6.39 19.14 -18.96
N ALA A 47 7.53 19.22 -19.64
CA ALA A 47 7.73 20.13 -20.77
C ALA A 47 6.72 19.88 -21.90
N GLU A 48 6.48 18.61 -22.25
CA GLU A 48 5.49 18.23 -23.26
C GLU A 48 4.09 18.71 -22.92
N PHE A 49 3.63 18.48 -21.69
CA PHE A 49 2.26 18.82 -21.30
C PHE A 49 2.08 20.30 -20.95
N VAL A 50 3.13 20.97 -20.47
CA VAL A 50 3.14 22.44 -20.34
C VAL A 50 3.05 23.12 -21.70
N GLU A 51 3.75 22.63 -22.72
CA GLU A 51 3.63 23.16 -24.08
C GLU A 51 2.21 22.97 -24.64
N ARG A 52 1.59 21.82 -24.41
CA ARG A 52 0.21 21.54 -24.87
C ARG A 52 -0.86 22.36 -24.16
N ALA A 53 -0.66 22.67 -22.88
CA ALA A 53 -1.56 23.52 -22.11
C ALA A 53 -1.61 24.97 -22.66
N GLY A 54 -0.56 25.39 -23.40
CA GLY A 54 -0.49 26.71 -24.01
C GLY A 54 -0.55 27.82 -22.96
N ASP A 55 -1.53 28.72 -23.09
CA ASP A 55 -1.72 29.85 -22.18
C ASP A 55 -2.62 29.53 -20.96
N ASP A 56 -3.04 28.28 -20.78
CA ASP A 56 -3.80 27.87 -19.59
C ASP A 56 -2.88 27.78 -18.36
N GLU A 57 -2.75 28.90 -17.64
CA GLU A 57 -1.91 29.00 -16.44
C GLU A 57 -2.27 27.98 -15.36
N PHE A 58 -3.55 27.59 -15.26
CA PHE A 58 -4.00 26.60 -14.29
C PHE A 58 -3.46 25.22 -14.67
N ASP A 59 -3.67 24.79 -15.91
CA ASP A 59 -3.19 23.49 -16.39
C ASP A 59 -1.66 23.39 -16.38
N VAL A 60 -0.96 24.49 -16.71
CA VAL A 60 0.50 24.57 -16.59
C VAL A 60 0.94 24.38 -15.14
N THR A 61 0.33 25.10 -14.20
CA THR A 61 0.70 25.05 -12.78
C THR A 61 0.39 23.68 -12.18
N GLU A 62 -0.78 23.12 -12.48
CA GLU A 62 -1.19 21.81 -11.99
C GLU A 62 -0.33 20.69 -12.56
N THR A 63 0.05 20.76 -13.85
CA THR A 63 0.99 19.81 -14.46
C THR A 63 2.33 19.82 -13.73
N ARG A 64 2.90 21.01 -13.50
CA ARG A 64 4.17 21.16 -12.76
C ARG A 64 4.07 20.61 -11.34
N ARG A 65 2.97 20.89 -10.65
CA ARG A 65 2.73 20.40 -9.29
C ARG A 65 2.69 18.88 -9.24
N ARG A 66 1.88 18.22 -10.07
CA ARG A 66 1.78 16.75 -10.12
C ARG A 66 3.12 16.09 -10.45
N ILE A 67 3.92 16.70 -11.32
CA ILE A 67 5.27 16.22 -11.61
C ILE A 67 6.19 16.36 -10.39
N ALA A 68 6.19 17.52 -9.72
CA ALA A 68 6.98 17.73 -8.50
C ALA A 68 6.58 16.78 -7.35
N GLU A 69 5.28 16.56 -7.12
CA GLU A 69 4.77 15.56 -6.17
C GLU A 69 5.31 14.15 -6.46
N THR A 70 5.37 13.79 -7.75
CA THR A 70 5.84 12.47 -8.19
C THR A 70 7.34 12.33 -8.06
N ILE A 71 8.10 13.38 -8.34
CA ILE A 71 9.55 13.39 -8.11
C ILE A 71 9.86 13.22 -6.62
N LEU A 72 9.12 13.88 -5.73
CA LEU A 72 9.28 13.67 -4.28
C LEU A 72 8.92 12.25 -3.85
N LEU A 73 7.86 11.66 -4.41
CA LEU A 73 7.53 10.25 -4.22
C LEU A 73 8.70 9.35 -4.61
N LEU A 74 9.32 9.59 -5.76
CA LEU A 74 10.48 8.83 -6.22
C LEU A 74 11.72 9.06 -5.36
N ALA A 75 11.88 10.25 -4.77
CA ALA A 75 12.97 10.52 -3.84
C ALA A 75 12.83 9.66 -2.58
N GLN A 76 11.60 9.47 -2.09
CA GLN A 76 11.33 8.53 -1.00
C GLN A 76 11.62 7.08 -1.39
N ASP A 77 11.19 6.62 -2.57
CA ASP A 77 11.37 5.23 -3.02
C ASP A 77 12.82 4.88 -3.36
N LYS A 78 13.57 5.82 -3.96
CA LYS A 78 14.91 5.56 -4.52
C LYS A 78 16.05 5.98 -3.59
N HIS A 79 15.75 6.64 -2.48
CA HIS A 79 16.72 7.13 -1.51
C HIS A 79 17.96 7.81 -2.15
N PRO A 80 17.78 8.78 -3.07
CA PRO A 80 18.91 9.53 -3.64
C PRO A 80 19.65 10.28 -2.52
N PRO A 81 20.82 10.89 -2.79
CA PRO A 81 21.46 11.78 -1.82
C PRO A 81 20.47 12.82 -1.30
N PHE A 82 20.54 13.11 0.01
CA PHE A 82 19.54 13.91 0.71
C PHE A 82 19.25 15.26 0.04
N GLU A 83 20.27 15.91 -0.51
CA GLU A 83 20.17 17.18 -1.22
C GLU A 83 19.17 17.11 -2.38
N ALA A 84 19.13 15.99 -3.11
CA ALA A 84 18.17 15.80 -4.19
C ALA A 84 16.73 15.69 -3.70
N CYS A 85 16.51 15.06 -2.53
CA CYS A 85 15.20 15.01 -1.88
C CYS A 85 14.78 16.40 -1.38
N ARG A 86 15.71 17.14 -0.76
CA ARG A 86 15.48 18.54 -0.34
C ARG A 86 15.13 19.44 -1.51
N ASP A 87 15.82 19.31 -2.64
CA ASP A 87 15.53 20.09 -3.85
C ASP A 87 14.13 19.75 -4.41
N ALA A 88 13.77 18.47 -4.45
CA ALA A 88 12.43 18.03 -4.85
C ALA A 88 11.32 18.60 -3.94
N TRP A 89 11.54 18.63 -2.63
CA TRP A 89 10.64 19.24 -1.67
C TRP A 89 10.49 20.74 -1.87
N ASN A 90 11.61 21.46 -2.01
CA ASN A 90 11.61 22.91 -2.21
C ASN A 90 10.91 23.32 -3.52
N ASP A 91 11.07 22.52 -4.58
CA ASP A 91 10.36 22.68 -5.84
C ASP A 91 8.85 22.60 -5.65
N LEU A 92 8.37 21.60 -4.90
CA LEU A 92 6.96 21.42 -4.62
C LEU A 92 6.40 22.56 -3.74
N VAL A 93 7.11 22.94 -2.67
CA VAL A 93 6.71 24.05 -1.79
C VAL A 93 6.56 25.35 -2.58
N ARG A 94 7.46 25.62 -3.52
CA ARG A 94 7.42 26.82 -4.39
C ARG A 94 6.21 26.82 -5.34
N LEU A 95 5.74 25.66 -5.78
CA LEU A 95 4.53 25.52 -6.59
C LEU A 95 3.23 25.54 -5.76
N GLY A 96 3.36 25.37 -4.44
CA GLY A 96 2.26 25.23 -3.50
C GLY A 96 1.53 23.89 -3.63
N PHE A 97 0.76 23.57 -2.60
CA PHE A 97 -0.04 22.34 -2.56
C PHE A 97 -1.45 22.59 -3.12
N SER A 98 -2.02 21.58 -3.79
CA SER A 98 -3.38 21.63 -4.35
C SER A 98 -4.47 21.45 -3.29
N GLY A 99 -4.12 20.91 -2.13
CA GLY A 99 -5.04 20.66 -1.02
C GLY A 99 -4.30 20.21 0.24
N ILE A 100 -5.01 20.20 1.38
CA ILE A 100 -4.44 19.78 2.67
C ILE A 100 -4.06 18.30 2.69
N ASP A 101 -4.77 17.44 1.94
CA ASP A 101 -4.44 16.03 1.77
C ASP A 101 -3.10 15.82 1.07
N ILE A 102 -2.84 16.59 0.01
CA ILE A 102 -1.56 16.57 -0.70
C ILE A 102 -0.45 17.14 0.17
N GLU A 103 -0.69 18.24 0.90
CA GLU A 103 0.27 18.82 1.84
C GLU A 103 0.64 17.82 2.94
N CYS A 104 -0.33 17.14 3.56
CA CYS A 104 -0.08 16.06 4.52
C CYS A 104 0.76 14.94 3.93
N ASN A 105 0.33 14.40 2.79
CA ASN A 105 0.98 13.26 2.18
C ASN A 105 2.43 13.57 1.79
N THR A 106 2.67 14.72 1.15
CA THR A 106 4.00 15.10 0.67
C THR A 106 4.92 15.55 1.80
N SER A 107 4.39 16.22 2.83
CA SER A 107 5.14 16.54 4.05
C SER A 107 5.58 15.29 4.79
N TRP A 108 4.70 14.28 4.88
CA TRP A 108 5.04 12.98 5.46
C TRP A 108 6.19 12.33 4.69
N ARG A 109 6.12 12.26 3.35
CA ARG A 109 7.20 11.68 2.52
C ARG A 109 8.54 12.36 2.73
N TYR A 110 8.55 13.70 2.74
CA TYR A 110 9.78 14.46 2.94
C TYR A 110 10.36 14.27 4.34
N ALA A 111 9.51 14.29 5.37
CA ALA A 111 9.92 14.03 6.74
C ALA A 111 10.44 12.61 6.94
N ASP A 112 9.87 11.63 6.23
CA ASP A 112 10.34 10.24 6.19
C ASP A 112 11.72 10.11 5.53
N CYS A 113 11.96 10.82 4.41
CA CYS A 113 13.30 10.94 3.84
C CYS A 113 14.29 11.58 4.82
N CYS A 114 13.87 12.62 5.56
CA CYS A 114 14.70 13.22 6.60
C CYS A 114 15.01 12.24 7.73
N ALA A 115 14.05 11.38 8.10
CA ALA A 115 14.25 10.33 9.08
C ALA A 115 15.28 9.30 8.58
N TYR A 116 15.15 8.85 7.33
CA TYR A 116 16.07 7.93 6.67
C TYR A 116 17.50 8.48 6.62
N ASP A 117 17.67 9.75 6.22
CA ASP A 117 18.95 10.44 6.14
C ASP A 117 19.50 10.95 7.50
N GLU A 118 18.82 10.64 8.60
CA GLU A 118 19.18 11.05 9.96
C GLU A 118 19.32 12.59 10.08
N ARG A 119 18.32 13.30 9.53
CA ARG A 119 18.17 14.76 9.52
C ARG A 119 16.91 15.19 10.29
N PRO A 120 16.79 14.84 11.59
CA PRO A 120 15.53 15.00 12.31
C PRO A 120 15.04 16.45 12.42
N ASP A 121 15.96 17.41 12.51
CA ASP A 121 15.61 18.83 12.59
C ASP A 121 14.86 19.34 11.35
N GLU A 122 15.24 18.87 10.16
CA GLU A 122 14.59 19.27 8.89
C GLU A 122 13.19 18.67 8.76
N GLY A 123 13.03 17.40 9.16
CA GLY A 123 11.71 16.76 9.19
C GLY A 123 10.77 17.42 10.20
N LEU A 124 11.26 17.73 11.40
CA LEU A 124 10.46 18.39 12.45
C LEU A 124 10.02 19.81 12.03
N ALA A 125 10.89 20.56 11.35
CA ALA A 125 10.56 21.89 10.85
C ALA A 125 9.36 21.91 9.89
N VAL A 126 9.09 20.79 9.21
CA VAL A 126 7.93 20.61 8.32
C VAL A 126 6.72 20.08 9.09
N LEU A 127 6.90 19.08 9.95
CA LEU A 127 5.79 18.41 10.63
C LEU A 127 5.14 19.26 11.74
N GLU A 128 5.91 20.00 12.53
CA GLU A 128 5.36 20.74 13.68
C GLU A 128 4.33 21.81 13.27
N PRO A 129 4.60 22.68 12.27
CA PRO A 129 3.61 23.67 11.83
C PRO A 129 2.37 23.01 11.20
N LEU A 130 2.56 21.91 10.45
CA LEU A 130 1.47 21.21 9.79
C LEU A 130 0.55 20.52 10.80
N LEU A 131 1.10 19.85 11.82
CA LEU A 131 0.31 19.27 12.90
C LEU A 131 -0.54 20.33 13.62
N ALA A 132 0.04 21.48 13.96
CA ALA A 132 -0.70 22.58 14.58
C ALA A 132 -1.82 23.11 13.68
N LYS A 133 -1.58 23.18 12.36
CA LYS A 133 -2.59 23.56 11.36
C LYS A 133 -3.74 22.54 11.32
N LEU A 134 -3.43 21.24 11.29
CA LEU A 134 -4.43 20.17 11.25
C LEU A 134 -5.26 20.09 12.53
N GLU A 135 -4.64 20.21 13.70
CA GLU A 135 -5.34 20.23 14.98
C GLU A 135 -6.35 21.38 15.05
N ARG A 136 -5.98 22.57 14.56
CA ARG A 136 -6.90 23.71 14.47
C ARG A 136 -8.07 23.41 13.52
N GLN A 137 -7.77 22.96 12.30
CA GLN A 137 -8.81 22.63 11.31
C GLN A 137 -9.74 21.50 11.79
N PHE A 138 -9.22 20.56 12.56
CA PHE A 138 -10.01 19.50 13.19
C PHE A 138 -11.01 20.03 14.21
N GLN A 139 -10.61 21.00 15.05
CA GLN A 139 -11.56 21.65 15.97
C GLN A 139 -12.63 22.43 15.22
N ASP A 140 -12.24 23.17 14.18
CA ASP A 140 -13.18 23.92 13.34
C ASP A 140 -14.16 22.97 12.62
N ALA A 141 -13.69 21.78 12.20
CA ALA A 141 -14.50 20.80 11.49
C ALA A 141 -15.64 20.20 12.30
N ARG A 142 -15.54 20.20 13.63
CA ARG A 142 -16.60 19.75 14.54
C ARG A 142 -17.80 20.71 14.59
N GLY A 143 -17.67 21.95 14.09
CA GLY A 143 -18.71 22.98 14.11
C GLY A 143 -19.64 23.06 12.89
N ALA A 144 -19.40 22.25 11.85
CA ALA A 144 -19.97 22.30 10.48
C ALA A 144 -19.32 23.33 9.54
N GLY A 145 -18.93 22.88 8.32
CA GLY A 145 -18.29 23.71 7.28
C GLY A 145 -16.91 23.23 6.81
N ALA A 146 -16.44 22.05 7.24
CA ALA A 146 -15.12 21.55 6.87
C ALA A 146 -15.06 21.02 5.42
N GLU A 147 -13.94 21.27 4.76
CA GLU A 147 -13.60 20.68 3.45
C GLU A 147 -13.47 19.15 3.49
N TYR A 148 -13.03 18.63 4.65
CA TYR A 148 -12.82 17.22 4.92
C TYR A 148 -13.58 16.78 6.17
N PRO A 149 -14.06 15.52 6.21
CA PRO A 149 -14.71 14.97 7.39
C PRO A 149 -13.73 14.86 8.57
N ALA A 150 -14.23 14.91 9.80
CA ALA A 150 -13.41 14.88 11.02
C ALA A 150 -12.39 13.72 11.05
N HIS A 151 -12.78 12.56 10.55
CA HIS A 151 -11.95 11.35 10.53
C HIS A 151 -10.73 11.42 9.59
N PHE A 152 -10.74 12.34 8.61
CA PHE A 152 -9.57 12.61 7.79
C PHE A 152 -8.48 13.25 8.65
N TYR A 153 -8.82 14.32 9.38
CA TYR A 153 -7.87 15.01 10.24
C TYR A 153 -7.35 14.11 11.37
N GLU A 154 -8.22 13.30 12.00
CA GLU A 154 -7.78 12.33 13.02
C GLU A 154 -6.71 11.37 12.49
N HIS A 155 -6.90 10.88 11.26
CA HIS A 155 -5.93 9.99 10.62
C HIS A 155 -4.60 10.72 10.32
N GLU A 156 -4.65 11.87 9.66
CA GLU A 156 -3.44 12.62 9.28
C GLU A 156 -2.66 13.09 10.53
N ILE A 157 -3.35 13.62 11.55
CA ILE A 157 -2.73 14.02 12.82
C ILE A 157 -2.03 12.82 13.47
N GLU A 158 -2.69 11.66 13.52
CA GLU A 158 -2.08 10.48 14.14
C GLU A 158 -0.83 10.00 13.38
N GLN A 159 -0.90 9.89 12.05
CA GLN A 159 0.24 9.45 11.23
C GLN A 159 1.43 10.43 11.33
N LEU A 160 1.18 11.72 11.17
CA LEU A 160 2.21 12.75 11.23
C LEU A 160 2.80 12.86 12.64
N ALA A 161 1.99 12.69 13.70
CA ALA A 161 2.48 12.70 15.08
C ALA A 161 3.37 11.49 15.37
N ASN A 162 3.05 10.30 14.84
CA ASN A 162 3.91 9.12 14.99
C ASN A 162 5.31 9.37 14.38
N LEU A 163 5.36 9.93 13.17
CA LEU A 163 6.61 10.26 12.51
C LEU A 163 7.37 11.38 13.24
N ARG A 164 6.67 12.43 13.72
CA ARG A 164 7.27 13.47 14.57
C ARG A 164 7.91 12.86 15.83
N ASP A 165 7.21 11.95 16.50
CA ASP A 165 7.72 11.32 17.72
C ASP A 165 8.94 10.43 17.43
N ALA A 166 8.97 9.76 16.28
CA ALA A 166 10.14 9.02 15.79
C ALA A 166 11.34 9.94 15.50
N LEU A 167 11.13 11.07 14.83
CA LEU A 167 12.17 12.08 14.58
C LEU A 167 12.68 12.70 15.89
N LEU A 168 11.79 12.96 16.86
CA LEU A 168 12.19 13.43 18.19
C LEU A 168 13.03 12.37 18.94
N ALA A 169 12.70 11.09 18.82
CA ALA A 169 13.48 9.99 19.39
C ALA A 169 14.86 9.89 18.72
N GLN A 170 14.90 9.92 17.40
CA GLN A 170 16.15 9.94 16.63
C GLN A 170 17.04 11.14 17.02
N LYS A 171 16.46 12.33 17.20
CA LYS A 171 17.17 13.53 17.68
C LYS A 171 17.79 13.35 19.07
N ARG A 172 17.18 12.51 19.93
CA ARG A 172 17.74 12.12 21.24
C ARG A 172 18.79 11.00 21.14
N GLY A 173 19.01 10.45 19.95
CA GLY A 173 19.88 9.29 19.73
C GLY A 173 19.24 7.95 20.08
N GLU A 174 17.91 7.89 20.22
CA GLU A 174 17.18 6.65 20.46
C GLU A 174 17.01 5.87 19.15
N VAL A 175 17.15 4.54 19.23
CA VAL A 175 16.90 3.65 18.08
C VAL A 175 15.39 3.41 17.97
N VAL A 176 14.82 3.71 16.80
CA VAL A 176 13.43 3.43 16.45
C VAL A 176 13.41 2.15 15.61
N PRO A 177 12.93 1.00 16.14
CA PRO A 177 13.18 -0.30 15.51
C PRO A 177 12.62 -0.50 14.10
N TRP A 178 11.56 0.22 13.75
CA TRP A 178 10.90 0.13 12.45
C TRP A 178 11.34 1.22 11.47
N LEU A 179 12.15 2.18 11.92
CA LEU A 179 12.61 3.26 11.06
C LEU A 179 13.89 2.81 10.36
N GLU A 180 13.80 2.69 9.05
CA GLU A 180 14.95 2.45 8.19
C GLU A 180 15.84 3.70 8.15
N THR A 181 17.16 3.50 8.06
CA THR A 181 18.11 4.61 8.02
C THR A 181 19.17 4.31 6.97
N ARG A 182 19.66 5.36 6.30
CA ARG A 182 20.75 5.24 5.32
C ARG A 182 21.94 4.50 5.91
N ARG A 183 22.30 4.77 7.17
CA ARG A 183 23.40 4.06 7.83
C ARG A 183 23.17 2.56 7.93
N ALA A 184 21.95 2.12 8.28
CA ALA A 184 21.62 0.71 8.37
C ALA A 184 21.65 0.05 6.98
N ASP A 185 21.06 0.71 5.98
CA ASP A 185 21.04 0.24 4.60
C ASP A 185 22.45 0.15 4.01
N GLU A 186 23.27 1.18 4.17
CA GLU A 186 24.67 1.17 3.71
C GLU A 186 25.50 0.10 4.41
N ALA A 187 25.26 -0.15 5.70
CA ALA A 187 25.91 -1.23 6.43
C ALA A 187 25.49 -2.61 5.90
N GLN A 188 24.21 -2.77 5.55
CA GLN A 188 23.69 -4.00 4.94
C GLN A 188 24.25 -4.18 3.52
N GLN A 189 24.22 -3.15 2.68
CA GLN A 189 24.76 -3.18 1.30
C GLN A 189 26.28 -3.38 1.25
N SER A 190 27.01 -2.91 2.27
CA SER A 190 28.45 -3.13 2.40
C SER A 190 28.80 -4.56 2.77
N THR A 191 27.81 -5.35 3.21
CA THR A 191 27.96 -6.79 3.43
C THR A 191 27.62 -7.50 2.12
N PRO A 192 28.59 -8.15 1.46
CA PRO A 192 28.29 -8.93 0.25
C PRO A 192 27.24 -10.00 0.59
N PRO A 193 26.23 -10.20 -0.26
CA PRO A 193 25.29 -11.29 -0.06
C PRO A 193 26.05 -12.61 0.01
N THR A 194 25.63 -13.47 0.92
CA THR A 194 26.16 -14.82 0.99
C THR A 194 25.78 -15.60 -0.27
N PRO A 195 26.54 -16.62 -0.68
CA PRO A 195 26.16 -17.46 -1.82
C PRO A 195 24.78 -18.14 -1.66
N GLU A 196 24.31 -18.30 -0.41
CA GLU A 196 22.98 -18.83 -0.11
C GLU A 196 21.89 -17.79 -0.39
N GLU A 197 22.08 -16.54 0.02
CA GLU A 197 21.16 -15.42 -0.27
C GLU A 197 21.09 -15.13 -1.79
N GLU A 198 22.23 -15.14 -2.50
CA GLU A 198 22.24 -14.96 -3.96
C GLU A 198 21.45 -16.08 -4.68
N GLN A 199 21.53 -17.31 -4.17
CA GLN A 199 20.77 -18.44 -4.70
C GLN A 199 19.27 -18.34 -4.38
N GLU A 200 18.94 -17.88 -3.17
CA GLU A 200 17.56 -17.62 -2.75
C GLU A 200 16.90 -16.57 -3.65
N ASP A 201 17.56 -15.42 -3.83
CA ASP A 201 17.09 -14.32 -4.67
C ASP A 201 16.87 -14.79 -6.11
N ALA A 202 17.85 -15.50 -6.68
CA ALA A 202 17.73 -16.05 -8.03
C ALA A 202 16.56 -17.05 -8.14
N LEU A 203 16.36 -17.90 -7.13
CA LEU A 203 15.26 -18.86 -7.10
C LEU A 203 13.89 -18.14 -7.01
N TRP A 204 13.81 -17.09 -6.19
CA TRP A 204 12.62 -16.26 -6.05
C TRP A 204 12.27 -15.53 -7.33
N ASP A 205 13.25 -14.93 -8.01
CA ASP A 205 13.05 -14.23 -9.28
C ASP A 205 12.51 -15.17 -10.37
N GLU A 206 13.09 -16.36 -10.48
CA GLU A 206 12.60 -17.38 -11.41
C GLU A 206 11.18 -17.84 -11.06
N PHE A 207 10.89 -18.07 -9.78
CA PHE A 207 9.55 -18.42 -9.31
C PHE A 207 8.54 -17.32 -9.63
N ALA A 208 8.86 -16.06 -9.33
CA ALA A 208 8.01 -14.90 -9.58
C ALA A 208 7.74 -14.73 -11.08
N SER A 209 8.75 -14.97 -11.92
CA SER A 209 8.61 -14.98 -13.39
C SER A 209 7.68 -16.09 -13.87
N ALA A 210 7.87 -17.33 -13.40
CA ALA A 210 7.03 -18.46 -13.75
C ALA A 210 5.56 -18.26 -13.30
N ARG A 211 5.36 -17.78 -12.07
CA ARG A 211 4.04 -17.41 -11.53
C ARG A 211 3.36 -16.34 -12.38
N ARG A 212 4.09 -15.29 -12.77
CA ARG A 212 3.58 -14.23 -13.65
C ARG A 212 3.22 -14.76 -15.04
N ALA A 213 3.95 -15.75 -15.56
CA ALA A 213 3.60 -16.39 -16.83
C ALA A 213 2.25 -17.12 -16.76
N VAL A 214 1.94 -17.81 -15.65
CA VAL A 214 0.62 -18.41 -15.41
C VAL A 214 -0.48 -17.33 -15.45
N TYR A 215 -0.29 -16.23 -14.71
CA TYR A 215 -1.20 -15.09 -14.71
C TYR A 215 -1.47 -14.56 -16.12
N ASN A 216 -0.40 -14.21 -16.84
CA ASN A 216 -0.49 -13.66 -18.19
C ASN A 216 -1.21 -14.60 -19.17
N THR A 217 -1.05 -15.91 -18.97
CA THR A 217 -1.69 -16.93 -19.82
C THR A 217 -3.19 -16.97 -19.59
N PHE A 218 -3.65 -17.06 -18.35
CA PHE A 218 -5.10 -17.14 -18.10
C PHE A 218 -5.80 -15.80 -18.24
N ALA A 219 -5.15 -14.68 -17.90
CA ALA A 219 -5.73 -13.34 -18.09
C ALA A 219 -6.06 -13.04 -19.56
N LYS A 220 -5.32 -13.63 -20.50
CA LYS A 220 -5.58 -13.53 -21.95
C LYS A 220 -6.58 -14.60 -22.46
N SER A 221 -6.86 -15.63 -21.68
CA SER A 221 -7.61 -16.81 -22.13
C SER A 221 -9.01 -16.84 -21.53
N LYS A 222 -10.03 -16.50 -22.31
CA LYS A 222 -11.43 -16.36 -21.86
C LYS A 222 -12.15 -17.68 -21.50
N GLY A 223 -11.48 -18.83 -21.53
CA GLY A 223 -12.12 -20.14 -21.38
C GLY A 223 -11.41 -21.10 -20.43
N ARG A 224 -10.43 -20.65 -19.66
CA ARG A 224 -9.75 -21.53 -18.70
C ARG A 224 -10.61 -21.72 -17.46
N SER A 225 -10.71 -22.95 -16.98
CA SER A 225 -11.37 -23.23 -15.72
C SER A 225 -10.48 -22.82 -14.54
N PHE A 226 -11.09 -22.50 -13.40
CA PHE A 226 -10.35 -22.25 -12.16
C PHE A 226 -9.43 -23.42 -11.80
N ALA A 227 -9.90 -24.66 -11.95
CA ALA A 227 -9.14 -25.86 -11.61
C ALA A 227 -7.83 -25.95 -12.42
N ASP A 228 -7.88 -25.63 -13.72
CA ASP A 228 -6.68 -25.64 -14.56
C ASP A 228 -5.67 -24.56 -14.14
N VAL A 229 -6.17 -23.36 -13.79
CA VAL A 229 -5.32 -22.25 -13.36
C VAL A 229 -4.69 -22.53 -11.99
N ALA A 230 -5.47 -23.04 -11.04
CA ALA A 230 -4.98 -23.44 -9.73
C ALA A 230 -3.95 -24.57 -9.82
N ALA A 231 -4.16 -25.55 -10.70
CA ALA A 231 -3.20 -26.62 -10.96
C ALA A 231 -1.88 -26.10 -11.55
N ASP A 232 -1.94 -25.12 -12.47
CA ASP A 232 -0.73 -24.50 -13.01
C ASP A 232 0.09 -23.77 -11.93
N TYR A 233 -0.58 -23.00 -11.06
CA TYR A 233 0.09 -22.33 -9.93
C TYR A 233 0.74 -23.32 -8.97
N ARG A 234 0.04 -24.41 -8.61
CA ARG A 234 0.61 -25.46 -7.75
C ARG A 234 1.77 -26.19 -8.40
N ARG A 235 1.73 -26.37 -9.73
CA ARG A 235 2.85 -26.98 -10.46
C ARG A 235 4.09 -26.10 -10.36
N VAL A 236 3.94 -24.78 -10.54
CA VAL A 236 5.04 -23.82 -10.35
C VAL A 236 5.55 -23.88 -8.90
N GLU A 237 4.67 -23.78 -7.90
CA GLU A 237 5.08 -23.90 -6.48
C GLU A 237 5.86 -25.18 -6.20
N ALA A 238 5.37 -26.33 -6.66
CA ALA A 238 6.01 -27.62 -6.44
C ALA A 238 7.39 -27.73 -7.11
N GLU A 239 7.52 -27.20 -8.34
CA GLU A 239 8.80 -27.16 -9.05
C GLU A 239 9.85 -26.36 -8.27
N PHE A 240 9.49 -25.15 -7.82
CA PHE A 240 10.42 -24.26 -7.14
C PHE A 240 10.69 -24.68 -5.68
N THR A 241 9.70 -25.22 -4.98
CA THR A 241 9.89 -25.80 -3.65
C THR A 241 10.82 -27.01 -3.69
N ALA A 242 10.76 -27.83 -4.75
CA ALA A 242 11.67 -28.97 -4.91
C ALA A 242 13.12 -28.57 -5.24
N ARG A 243 13.32 -27.35 -5.76
CA ARG A 243 14.63 -26.77 -6.06
C ARG A 243 15.25 -26.01 -4.89
N ALA A 244 14.44 -25.63 -3.90
CA ALA A 244 14.93 -24.96 -2.70
C ALA A 244 15.93 -25.86 -1.96
N GLY A 245 17.07 -25.28 -1.57
CA GLY A 245 18.11 -25.98 -0.82
C GLY A 245 17.70 -26.27 0.63
N GLU A 246 18.65 -26.80 1.41
CA GLU A 246 18.52 -26.91 2.86
C GLU A 246 19.04 -25.64 3.53
N GLY A 247 18.36 -25.15 4.57
CA GLY A 247 18.79 -23.97 5.33
C GLY A 247 17.64 -23.04 5.69
N LYS A 248 17.86 -22.18 6.69
CA LYS A 248 16.82 -21.27 7.20
C LYS A 248 16.33 -20.27 6.14
N ALA A 249 17.25 -19.75 5.33
CA ALA A 249 16.96 -18.85 4.21
C ALA A 249 15.96 -19.51 3.22
N PHE A 250 16.23 -20.75 2.81
CA PHE A 250 15.34 -21.50 1.94
C PHE A 250 14.00 -21.87 2.59
N GLU A 251 13.95 -22.11 3.91
CA GLU A 251 12.68 -22.35 4.62
C GLU A 251 11.75 -21.12 4.57
N GLU A 252 12.30 -19.92 4.78
CA GLU A 252 11.57 -18.66 4.68
C GLU A 252 11.12 -18.41 3.22
N CYS A 253 12.02 -18.58 2.26
CA CYS A 253 11.73 -18.49 0.83
C CYS A 253 10.58 -19.42 0.39
N VAL A 254 10.60 -20.70 0.80
CA VAL A 254 9.55 -21.68 0.49
C VAL A 254 8.21 -21.29 1.12
N ARG A 255 8.21 -20.76 2.35
CA ARG A 255 6.99 -20.26 2.99
C ARG A 255 6.40 -19.09 2.17
N ASP A 256 7.24 -18.18 1.70
CA ASP A 256 6.81 -17.03 0.92
C ASP A 256 6.29 -17.44 -0.47
N MET A 257 6.91 -18.45 -1.10
CA MET A 257 6.43 -19.02 -2.37
C MET A 257 5.03 -19.63 -2.22
N ARG A 258 4.80 -20.37 -1.13
CA ARG A 258 3.49 -20.95 -0.80
C ARG A 258 2.44 -19.87 -0.58
N ALA A 259 2.78 -18.83 0.18
CA ALA A 259 1.89 -17.71 0.45
C ALA A 259 1.53 -16.95 -0.84
N ALA A 260 2.52 -16.63 -1.69
CA ALA A 260 2.31 -15.99 -2.98
C ALA A 260 1.49 -16.86 -3.95
N THR A 261 1.66 -18.18 -3.92
CA THR A 261 0.86 -19.11 -4.72
C THR A 261 -0.59 -19.15 -4.25
N ALA A 262 -0.81 -19.25 -2.94
CA ALA A 262 -2.14 -19.22 -2.34
C ALA A 262 -2.90 -17.93 -2.67
N GLU A 263 -2.24 -16.78 -2.55
CA GLU A 263 -2.78 -15.48 -2.97
C GLU A 263 -3.17 -15.49 -4.45
N SER A 264 -2.29 -16.00 -5.32
CA SER A 264 -2.55 -16.04 -6.76
C SER A 264 -3.74 -16.94 -7.13
N ILE A 265 -3.92 -18.05 -6.42
CA ILE A 265 -5.09 -18.94 -6.57
C ILE A 265 -6.36 -18.22 -6.10
N PHE A 266 -6.33 -17.57 -4.94
CA PHE A 266 -7.46 -16.80 -4.43
C PHE A 266 -7.88 -15.69 -5.41
N MET A 267 -6.94 -14.90 -5.92
CA MET A 267 -7.22 -13.86 -6.90
C MET A 267 -7.71 -14.41 -8.24
N ALA A 268 -7.25 -15.60 -8.66
CA ALA A 268 -7.78 -16.25 -9.85
C ALA A 268 -9.25 -16.64 -9.71
N ALA A 269 -9.72 -17.01 -8.50
CA ALA A 269 -11.13 -17.30 -8.25
C ALA A 269 -12.01 -16.07 -8.53
N GLU A 270 -11.55 -14.87 -8.14
CA GLU A 270 -12.21 -13.61 -8.44
C GLU A 270 -12.24 -13.33 -9.93
N MET A 271 -11.09 -13.31 -10.57
CA MET A 271 -10.95 -12.91 -11.97
C MET A 271 -11.72 -13.82 -12.93
N LEU A 272 -11.88 -15.10 -12.57
CA LEU A 272 -12.59 -16.09 -13.37
C LEU A 272 -14.08 -16.18 -13.02
N GLY A 273 -14.56 -15.43 -12.02
CA GLY A 273 -15.94 -15.55 -11.52
C GLY A 273 -16.24 -16.97 -11.03
N ALA A 274 -15.30 -17.60 -10.34
CA ALA A 274 -15.36 -18.99 -9.94
C ALA A 274 -16.48 -19.22 -8.90
N PRO A 275 -17.05 -20.44 -8.82
CA PRO A 275 -18.05 -20.77 -7.81
C PRO A 275 -17.47 -20.67 -6.39
N PHE A 276 -18.33 -20.51 -5.38
CA PHE A 276 -17.90 -20.34 -3.98
C PHE A 276 -16.94 -21.43 -3.48
N ALA A 277 -17.08 -22.68 -3.93
CA ALA A 277 -16.16 -23.76 -3.57
C ALA A 277 -14.69 -23.45 -3.93
N ALA A 278 -14.46 -22.79 -5.06
CA ALA A 278 -13.12 -22.36 -5.49
C ALA A 278 -12.57 -21.22 -4.62
N TRP A 279 -13.43 -20.27 -4.25
CA TRP A 279 -13.08 -19.21 -3.30
C TRP A 279 -12.70 -19.78 -1.94
N ARG A 280 -13.46 -20.75 -1.45
CA ARG A 280 -13.19 -21.44 -0.18
C ARG A 280 -11.85 -22.20 -0.24
N GLU A 281 -11.57 -22.89 -1.33
CA GLU A 281 -10.28 -23.57 -1.54
C GLU A 281 -9.11 -22.58 -1.52
N GLY A 282 -9.23 -21.45 -2.21
CA GLY A 282 -8.23 -20.38 -2.21
C GLY A 282 -8.05 -19.74 -0.83
N TRP A 283 -9.15 -19.49 -0.13
CA TRP A 283 -9.13 -18.94 1.24
C TRP A 283 -8.44 -19.87 2.22
N ASP A 284 -8.78 -21.16 2.20
CA ASP A 284 -8.18 -22.15 3.07
C ASP A 284 -6.66 -22.30 2.79
N ALA A 285 -6.25 -22.16 1.52
CA ALA A 285 -4.84 -22.14 1.16
C ALA A 285 -4.13 -20.89 1.72
N LEU A 286 -4.75 -19.71 1.62
CA LEU A 286 -4.22 -18.47 2.20
C LEU A 286 -4.04 -18.58 3.71
N VAL A 287 -5.06 -19.07 4.43
CA VAL A 287 -4.98 -19.29 5.88
C VAL A 287 -3.86 -20.26 6.24
N ARG A 288 -3.74 -21.40 5.56
CA ARG A 288 -2.67 -22.38 5.81
C ARG A 288 -1.27 -21.85 5.54
N SER A 289 -1.13 -20.94 4.58
CA SER A 289 0.17 -20.35 4.24
C SER A 289 0.67 -19.34 5.28
N GLY A 290 -0.19 -18.91 6.23
CA GLY A 290 0.12 -17.85 7.18
C GLY A 290 -0.03 -16.43 6.61
N PHE A 291 -0.36 -16.26 5.32
CA PHE A 291 -0.50 -14.95 4.69
C PHE A 291 -1.45 -13.99 5.43
N ILE A 292 -2.46 -14.53 6.11
CA ILE A 292 -3.52 -13.76 6.78
C ILE A 292 -3.14 -13.32 8.22
N SER A 293 -2.03 -13.80 8.81
CA SER A 293 -1.67 -13.48 10.21
C SER A 293 -1.02 -12.11 10.41
N ASP A 294 -0.48 -11.47 9.36
CA ASP A 294 0.48 -10.38 9.52
C ASP A 294 -0.11 -8.99 9.23
N GLY A 295 -1.43 -8.81 9.42
CA GLY A 295 -2.14 -7.55 9.15
C GLY A 295 -2.27 -7.16 7.67
N LYS A 296 -1.52 -7.83 6.77
CA LYS A 296 -1.56 -7.65 5.30
C LYS A 296 -2.76 -8.33 4.62
N GLY A 297 -3.45 -9.23 5.32
CA GLY A 297 -4.61 -9.99 4.82
C GLY A 297 -5.94 -9.23 4.74
N TRP A 298 -5.96 -7.93 5.04
CA TRP A 298 -7.19 -7.16 5.25
C TRP A 298 -8.09 -7.11 3.99
N VAL A 299 -7.50 -6.85 2.83
CA VAL A 299 -8.20 -6.85 1.53
C VAL A 299 -8.79 -8.22 1.22
N HIS A 300 -8.00 -9.27 1.39
CA HIS A 300 -8.39 -10.65 1.12
C HIS A 300 -9.53 -11.14 2.04
N ARG A 301 -9.47 -10.80 3.33
CA ARG A 301 -10.57 -11.06 4.28
C ARG A 301 -11.85 -10.36 3.84
N GLY A 302 -11.78 -9.08 3.46
CA GLY A 302 -12.93 -8.32 2.97
C GLY A 302 -13.56 -8.95 1.73
N MET A 303 -12.75 -9.24 0.71
CA MET A 303 -13.18 -9.92 -0.51
C MET A 303 -13.85 -11.26 -0.23
N TYR A 304 -13.26 -12.07 0.67
CA TYR A 304 -13.82 -13.36 1.03
C TYR A 304 -15.17 -13.23 1.77
N VAL A 305 -15.32 -12.25 2.65
CA VAL A 305 -16.58 -11.98 3.36
C VAL A 305 -17.67 -11.50 2.38
N GLU A 306 -17.32 -10.65 1.42
CA GLU A 306 -18.23 -10.19 0.38
C GLU A 306 -18.74 -11.35 -0.50
N ILE A 307 -17.85 -12.26 -0.92
CA ILE A 307 -18.29 -13.43 -1.70
C ILE A 307 -19.13 -14.40 -0.86
N CYS A 308 -18.87 -14.53 0.45
CA CYS A 308 -19.73 -15.29 1.37
C CYS A 308 -21.15 -14.70 1.40
N LEU A 309 -21.26 -13.36 1.49
CA LEU A 309 -22.56 -12.67 1.46
C LEU A 309 -23.29 -12.89 0.13
N ALA A 310 -22.58 -12.75 -0.99
CA ALA A 310 -23.13 -12.93 -2.34
C ALA A 310 -23.57 -14.37 -2.61
N SER A 311 -22.82 -15.36 -2.10
CA SER A 311 -23.08 -16.79 -2.29
C SER A 311 -24.05 -17.39 -1.28
N ASN A 312 -24.54 -16.57 -0.33
CA ASN A 312 -25.42 -17.01 0.77
C ASN A 312 -24.79 -18.05 1.70
N GLU A 313 -23.53 -17.82 2.07
CA GLU A 313 -22.70 -18.69 2.91
C GLU A 313 -22.37 -18.00 4.25
N PRO A 314 -23.37 -17.75 5.12
CA PRO A 314 -23.22 -16.88 6.28
C PRO A 314 -22.24 -17.44 7.32
N GLU A 315 -22.21 -18.76 7.52
CA GLU A 315 -21.31 -19.39 8.51
C GLU A 315 -19.84 -19.22 8.12
N ALA A 316 -19.52 -19.33 6.82
CA ALA A 316 -18.16 -19.12 6.33
C ALA A 316 -17.71 -17.66 6.48
N GLY A 317 -18.62 -16.71 6.24
CA GLY A 317 -18.34 -15.29 6.47
C GLY A 317 -18.14 -14.95 7.94
N LEU A 318 -19.01 -15.47 8.83
CA LEU A 318 -18.93 -15.22 10.27
C LEU A 318 -17.64 -15.78 10.88
N ALA A 319 -17.20 -16.96 10.42
CA ALA A 319 -15.93 -17.55 10.83
C ALA A 319 -14.69 -16.68 10.54
N VAL A 320 -14.81 -15.71 9.62
CA VAL A 320 -13.76 -14.72 9.33
C VAL A 320 -14.00 -13.41 10.07
N VAL A 321 -15.24 -12.91 10.08
CA VAL A 321 -15.56 -11.61 10.68
C VAL A 321 -15.43 -11.60 12.20
N GLU A 322 -15.86 -12.65 12.91
CA GLU A 322 -15.85 -12.65 14.38
C GLU A 322 -14.42 -12.60 14.98
N PRO A 323 -13.46 -13.44 14.54
CA PRO A 323 -12.09 -13.33 15.03
C PRO A 323 -11.45 -11.98 14.66
N TRP A 324 -11.83 -11.41 13.51
CA TRP A 324 -11.29 -10.15 13.03
C TRP A 324 -11.80 -8.94 13.83
N ILE A 325 -13.07 -8.96 14.24
CA ILE A 325 -13.63 -8.01 15.20
C ILE A 325 -12.83 -8.06 16.50
N ALA A 326 -12.66 -9.26 17.07
CA ALA A 326 -11.93 -9.43 18.33
C ALA A 326 -10.46 -8.96 18.23
N GLU A 327 -9.81 -9.19 17.08
CA GLU A 327 -8.46 -8.71 16.79
C GLU A 327 -8.40 -7.17 16.83
N ILE A 328 -9.33 -6.49 16.14
CA ILE A 328 -9.38 -5.02 16.11
C ILE A 328 -9.76 -4.43 17.48
N GLU A 329 -10.71 -5.03 18.18
CA GLU A 329 -11.06 -4.62 19.56
C GLU A 329 -9.87 -4.74 20.50
N GLY A 330 -9.09 -5.82 20.38
CA GLY A 330 -7.83 -6.00 21.11
C GLY A 330 -6.84 -4.88 20.80
N GLN A 331 -6.59 -4.59 19.52
CA GLN A 331 -5.69 -3.51 19.10
C GLN A 331 -6.15 -2.12 19.60
N LEU A 332 -7.46 -1.86 19.64
CA LEU A 332 -8.00 -0.60 20.17
C LEU A 332 -7.85 -0.48 21.70
N GLN A 333 -7.90 -1.60 22.41
CA GLN A 333 -7.71 -1.64 23.88
C GLN A 333 -6.23 -1.56 24.27
N GLU A 334 -5.32 -2.01 23.42
CA GLU A 334 -3.88 -1.91 23.70
C GLU A 334 -3.46 -0.44 23.85
N PRO A 335 -2.76 -0.08 24.95
CA PRO A 335 -2.24 1.28 25.10
C PRO A 335 -1.25 1.54 23.96
N LYS A 336 -1.38 2.71 23.32
CA LYS A 336 -0.46 3.14 22.27
C LYS A 336 0.96 3.10 22.83
N LYS A 337 1.78 2.16 22.36
CA LYS A 337 3.18 2.10 22.77
C LYS A 337 3.91 3.25 22.07
N PRO A 338 4.79 3.98 22.78
CA PRO A 338 5.64 4.98 22.13
C PRO A 338 6.41 4.34 20.98
N LEU A 339 6.53 5.04 19.85
CA LEU A 339 7.35 4.62 18.72
C LEU A 339 6.91 3.28 18.11
N GLN A 340 5.60 3.01 18.01
CA GLN A 340 5.12 1.94 17.14
C GLN A 340 5.28 2.31 15.66
N PRO A 341 5.50 1.32 14.78
CA PRO A 341 5.49 1.55 13.35
C PRO A 341 4.19 2.24 12.91
N PRO A 342 4.24 3.06 11.86
CA PRO A 342 3.03 3.57 11.23
C PRO A 342 2.19 2.36 10.77
N GLY A 343 1.15 2.07 11.55
CA GLY A 343 0.15 1.05 11.26
C GLY A 343 -1.20 1.70 11.03
N HIS A 344 -2.25 0.91 11.17
CA HIS A 344 -3.60 1.45 11.19
C HIS A 344 -3.76 2.42 12.35
N THR A 345 -4.22 3.64 12.06
CA THR A 345 -4.52 4.61 13.10
C THR A 345 -5.67 4.10 13.96
N ARG A 346 -5.80 4.56 15.21
CA ARG A 346 -6.96 4.16 16.04
C ARG A 346 -8.27 4.60 15.40
N ALA A 347 -8.27 5.75 14.72
CA ALA A 347 -9.40 6.22 13.94
C ALA A 347 -9.73 5.27 12.78
N GLU A 348 -8.73 4.76 12.06
CA GLU A 348 -8.94 3.72 11.04
C GLU A 348 -9.48 2.44 11.64
N LEU A 349 -8.83 1.90 12.68
CA LEU A 349 -9.29 0.70 13.36
C LEU A 349 -10.74 0.82 13.85
N GLY A 350 -11.14 1.98 14.39
CA GLY A 350 -12.52 2.27 14.77
C GLY A 350 -13.50 2.17 13.59
N ARG A 351 -13.21 2.83 12.46
CA ARG A 351 -14.06 2.73 11.24
C ARG A 351 -14.15 1.30 10.73
N LYS A 352 -13.02 0.59 10.72
CA LYS A 352 -12.95 -0.81 10.30
C LYS A 352 -13.81 -1.69 11.19
N LEU A 353 -13.79 -1.46 12.49
CA LEU A 353 -14.63 -2.18 13.44
C LEU A 353 -16.12 -1.94 13.16
N GLU A 354 -16.52 -0.70 12.86
CA GLU A 354 -17.90 -0.36 12.45
C GLU A 354 -18.32 -1.11 11.17
N GLU A 355 -17.48 -1.09 10.13
CA GLU A 355 -17.71 -1.81 8.87
C GLU A 355 -17.84 -3.33 9.11
N LEU A 356 -16.99 -3.91 9.96
CA LEU A 356 -17.06 -5.32 10.31
C LEU A 356 -18.33 -5.67 11.10
N HIS A 357 -18.77 -4.79 12.00
CA HIS A 357 -20.03 -4.97 12.71
C HIS A 357 -21.22 -4.96 11.74
N GLU A 358 -21.22 -4.06 10.75
CA GLU A 358 -22.25 -4.05 9.70
C GLU A 358 -22.25 -5.35 8.87
N LEU A 359 -21.06 -5.84 8.49
CA LEU A 359 -20.91 -7.11 7.77
C LEU A 359 -21.41 -8.30 8.61
N ARG A 360 -21.04 -8.36 9.90
CA ARG A 360 -21.54 -9.37 10.84
C ARG A 360 -23.05 -9.37 10.90
N ASP A 361 -23.66 -8.19 11.04
CA ASP A 361 -25.11 -8.07 11.17
C ASP A 361 -25.82 -8.51 9.87
N LYS A 362 -25.27 -8.19 8.69
CA LYS A 362 -25.76 -8.70 7.39
C LYS A 362 -25.67 -10.24 7.30
N LEU A 363 -24.55 -10.83 7.72
CA LEU A 363 -24.36 -12.29 7.73
C LEU A 363 -25.34 -12.97 8.70
N MET A 364 -25.54 -12.40 9.90
CA MET A 364 -26.49 -12.89 10.89
C MET A 364 -27.94 -12.79 10.39
N ALA A 365 -28.29 -11.73 9.67
CA ALA A 365 -29.62 -11.61 9.05
C ALA A 365 -29.85 -12.71 7.99
N LYS A 366 -28.85 -12.98 7.13
CA LYS A 366 -28.92 -14.09 6.16
C LYS A 366 -29.04 -15.46 6.82
N ARG A 367 -28.28 -15.69 7.89
CA ARG A 367 -28.34 -16.92 8.70
C ARG A 367 -29.77 -17.19 9.19
N ARG A 368 -30.45 -16.16 9.71
CA ARG A 368 -31.84 -16.25 10.20
C ARG A 368 -32.88 -16.37 9.08
N GLY A 369 -32.64 -15.72 7.94
CA GLY A 369 -33.55 -15.76 6.79
C GLY A 369 -33.49 -17.05 5.96
N GLY A 370 -32.51 -17.91 6.21
CA GLY A 370 -32.36 -19.24 5.58
C GLY A 370 -32.95 -20.39 6.38
N GLU A 371 -33.46 -20.16 7.59
CA GLU A 371 -34.18 -21.18 8.35
C GLU A 371 -35.53 -21.45 7.67
N PRO A 372 -35.82 -22.68 7.19
CA PRO A 372 -37.16 -23.00 6.73
C PRO A 372 -38.12 -22.81 7.90
N SER A 373 -39.20 -22.06 7.69
CA SER A 373 -40.31 -22.00 8.66
C SER A 373 -40.78 -23.42 8.92
N THR A 374 -40.47 -23.94 10.11
CA THR A 374 -40.88 -25.26 10.59
C THR A 374 -42.38 -25.34 10.79
#